data_AF-A0A1Q3H9P4-F1
#
_entry.id   AF-A0A1Q3H9P4-F1
#
_cell.length_a   1.000
_cell.length_b   1.000
_cell.length_c   1.000
_cell.angle_alpha   90.00
_cell.angle_beta   90.00
_cell.angle_gamma   90.00
#
_symmetry.space_group_name_H-M   'P 1'
#
loop_
_entity.id
_entity.type
_entity.pdbx_description
1 polymer ?
#
loop_
_entity_poly.entity_id
_entity_poly.type
_entity_poly.pdbx_seq_one_letter_code
_entity_poly.pdbx_strand_id
1 'polypeptide(L)'
;MTTTTDGCWVQFYDGEKESGGTLRFDGPVNVADMNDYIFSTGEKGGDEPDSLVMGSRAWIQVFTNDDYGGSDAFFYPNQKIDSLDDFGVGGKIDSFKLFDSQPSWFPPPSTVNWAVESSNGIVSSLSINNFFRTALGTALMLVPKVGSALKTLAYGLWPDPRNNKEQAWACFQNYISQVVGTIYQQIITTGLSDKLSGLYNLTVAYADAPPERRQSTFAALLSDLQVQEPFFVNLSSARNTLSFFLPFGSLMLITLREQILFYQDIYGTPLDPQERQKLVDALQAKIDAYQSAVNTARSQLLSQRAAMVTILDESSITSDMWVPIDTYSGWRGTQEFGGGSKDRAQQAANQHAEDETNALAYSLDQNIAQTQLWSWMNPDNTTPIQAPSLIYLDGPYGSYQSSTAFSAVAGTGSSITRVVVMAGSLIDSLEVFIDGVSTGRNGGSGGAPTTLNLASGESIVRANGYSSGLINELGFTSSTGQSFLVGSLNGTNGTTGNFTSEAPSGTANGRLVGMSGYSVNGTSASSNLKVLTFHWYCTLPLPENPEQALGTLEGGGQPVRTKVA
;
A
#
# COMPACT_ATOMS: atom_id res chain seq x y z
N MET A 1 41.45 -15.58 -20.82
CA MET A 1 40.53 -16.03 -19.77
C MET A 1 39.22 -15.31 -20.01
N THR A 2 38.29 -15.96 -20.71
CA THR A 2 36.92 -15.47 -20.88
C THR A 2 36.20 -15.71 -19.56
N THR A 3 36.11 -14.68 -18.74
CA THR A 3 35.15 -14.66 -17.64
C THR A 3 33.77 -14.74 -18.27
N THR A 4 33.19 -15.93 -18.30
CA THR A 4 31.77 -16.11 -18.60
C THR A 4 30.99 -15.26 -17.59
N THR A 5 30.45 -14.14 -18.05
CA THR A 5 29.49 -13.30 -17.31
C THR A 5 28.15 -14.02 -17.27
N ASP A 6 28.14 -15.17 -16.61
CA ASP A 6 26.97 -16.03 -16.48
C ASP A 6 25.87 -15.24 -15.76
N GLY A 7 24.79 -14.91 -16.49
CA GLY A 7 23.68 -14.11 -15.99
C GLY A 7 23.65 -12.62 -16.35
N CYS A 8 24.69 -12.01 -16.92
CA CYS A 8 24.60 -10.63 -17.43
C CYS A 8 24.39 -10.62 -18.94
N TRP A 9 23.13 -10.47 -19.35
CA TRP A 9 22.73 -10.39 -20.75
C TRP A 9 21.37 -9.70 -20.87
N VAL A 10 21.11 -9.11 -22.03
CA VAL A 10 19.79 -8.59 -22.43
C VAL A 10 19.47 -9.10 -23.83
N GLN A 11 18.21 -9.42 -24.07
CA GLN A 11 17.69 -9.76 -25.38
C GLN A 11 16.49 -8.88 -25.69
N PHE A 12 16.65 -8.02 -26.70
CA PHE A 12 15.59 -7.20 -27.27
C PHE A 12 14.84 -7.97 -28.34
N TYR A 13 13.59 -7.58 -28.55
CA TYR A 13 12.68 -8.10 -29.54
C TYR A 13 12.02 -6.93 -30.27
N ASP A 14 11.88 -7.02 -31.59
CA ASP A 14 11.24 -5.99 -32.44
C ASP A 14 9.70 -6.06 -32.44
N GLY A 15 9.12 -6.91 -31.60
CA GLY A 15 7.70 -6.96 -31.34
C GLY A 15 7.40 -7.19 -29.86
N GLU A 16 6.16 -6.91 -29.45
CA GLU A 16 5.69 -7.17 -28.09
C GLU A 16 5.69 -8.67 -27.75
N LYS A 17 5.72 -9.00 -26.45
CA LYS A 17 5.64 -10.37 -25.89
C LYS A 17 6.68 -11.30 -26.51
N GLU A 18 7.91 -10.81 -26.60
CA GLU A 18 9.07 -11.53 -27.10
C GLU A 18 8.85 -12.13 -28.49
N SER A 19 8.11 -11.41 -29.33
CA SER A 19 7.83 -11.81 -30.71
C SER A 19 8.74 -11.08 -31.70
N GLY A 20 8.77 -11.57 -32.94
CA GLY A 20 9.55 -10.95 -34.02
C GLY A 20 11.03 -11.28 -34.01
N GLY A 21 11.84 -10.40 -34.60
CA GLY A 21 13.29 -10.47 -34.63
C GLY A 21 13.89 -10.21 -33.26
N THR A 22 15.06 -10.79 -33.02
CA THR A 22 15.77 -10.68 -31.73
C THR A 22 17.15 -10.08 -31.88
N LEU A 23 17.58 -9.31 -30.88
CA LEU A 23 18.92 -8.76 -30.78
C LEU A 23 19.44 -8.94 -29.35
N ARG A 24 20.52 -9.72 -29.19
CA ARG A 24 21.06 -10.12 -27.89
C ARG A 24 22.44 -9.54 -27.64
N PHE A 25 22.66 -9.09 -26.41
CA PHE A 25 23.95 -8.62 -25.91
C PHE A 25 24.32 -9.38 -24.63
N ASP A 26 25.56 -9.84 -24.55
CA ASP A 26 26.10 -10.57 -23.41
C ASP A 26 27.27 -9.80 -22.75
N GLY A 27 27.22 -9.67 -21.43
CA GLY A 27 28.18 -8.95 -20.59
C GLY A 27 27.93 -7.44 -20.51
N PRO A 28 28.62 -6.72 -19.59
CA PRO A 28 28.56 -5.27 -19.54
C PRO A 28 28.96 -4.63 -20.86
N VAL A 29 28.10 -3.77 -21.39
CA VAL A 29 28.32 -3.10 -22.68
C VAL A 29 27.61 -1.76 -22.71
N ASN A 30 28.21 -0.79 -23.39
CA ASN A 30 27.56 0.47 -23.70
C ASN A 30 27.40 0.54 -25.22
N VAL A 31 26.16 0.61 -25.68
CA VAL A 31 25.79 0.73 -27.10
C VAL A 31 25.33 2.16 -27.31
N ALA A 32 26.13 2.95 -28.02
CA ALA A 32 25.86 4.36 -28.28
C ALA A 32 24.86 4.59 -29.42
N ASP A 33 24.74 3.64 -30.34
CA ASP A 33 23.76 3.65 -31.42
C ASP A 33 23.34 2.20 -31.72
N MET A 34 22.06 1.88 -31.52
CA MET A 34 21.51 0.56 -31.80
C MET A 34 21.37 0.31 -33.30
N ASN A 35 21.41 1.34 -34.15
CA ASN A 35 21.44 1.19 -35.61
C ASN A 35 22.74 0.55 -36.13
N ASP A 36 23.79 0.48 -35.32
CA ASP A 36 25.02 -0.29 -35.61
C ASP A 36 24.78 -1.82 -35.55
N TYR A 37 23.62 -2.24 -35.06
CA TYR A 37 23.23 -3.62 -34.89
C TYR A 37 21.98 -3.93 -35.73
N ILE A 38 21.79 -5.22 -36.02
CA ILE A 38 20.73 -5.70 -36.90
C ILE A 38 19.99 -6.82 -36.18
N PHE A 39 18.67 -6.70 -36.06
CA PHE A 39 17.79 -7.75 -35.55
C PHE A 39 17.86 -9.00 -36.44
N SER A 40 17.49 -10.17 -35.91
CA SER A 40 17.50 -11.40 -36.70
C SER A 40 16.61 -11.38 -37.96
N THR A 41 15.68 -10.42 -38.04
CA THR A 41 14.81 -10.11 -39.19
C THR A 41 15.54 -9.35 -40.31
N GLY A 42 16.69 -8.74 -40.03
CA GLY A 42 17.45 -7.90 -40.97
C GLY A 42 17.18 -6.40 -40.82
N GLU A 43 16.28 -6.01 -39.92
CA GLU A 43 15.98 -4.62 -39.57
C GLU A 43 17.02 -4.04 -38.64
N LYS A 44 17.16 -2.71 -38.64
CA LYS A 44 18.15 -2.03 -37.80
C LYS A 44 17.74 -2.11 -36.33
N GLY A 45 18.70 -2.03 -35.42
CA GLY A 45 18.43 -2.16 -34.00
C GLY A 45 17.78 -0.94 -33.35
N GLY A 46 17.96 0.26 -33.90
CA GLY A 46 17.39 1.50 -33.35
C GLY A 46 15.91 1.66 -33.72
N ASP A 47 15.13 2.29 -32.85
CA ASP A 47 13.67 2.53 -32.99
C ASP A 47 12.78 1.29 -33.18
N GLU A 48 13.34 0.07 -33.18
CA GLU A 48 12.57 -1.17 -33.32
C GLU A 48 12.28 -1.92 -31.99
N PRO A 49 13.05 -1.82 -30.89
CA PRO A 49 12.80 -2.65 -29.71
C PRO A 49 11.44 -2.38 -29.03
N ASP A 50 10.61 -3.41 -28.96
CA ASP A 50 9.27 -3.37 -28.36
C ASP A 50 9.10 -4.29 -27.15
N SER A 51 9.97 -5.29 -26.96
CA SER A 51 10.03 -6.06 -25.71
C SER A 51 11.45 -6.49 -25.37
N LEU A 52 11.71 -6.86 -24.10
CA LEU A 52 13.02 -7.35 -23.68
C LEU A 52 12.99 -8.41 -22.58
N VAL A 53 14.04 -9.23 -22.54
CA VAL A 53 14.29 -10.23 -21.50
C VAL A 53 15.71 -10.08 -20.97
N MET A 54 15.89 -10.23 -19.66
CA MET A 54 17.16 -9.99 -18.99
C MET A 54 17.65 -11.18 -18.17
N GLY A 55 18.98 -11.30 -18.09
CA GLY A 55 19.64 -12.25 -17.22
C GLY A 55 19.62 -11.86 -15.74
N SER A 56 20.03 -12.80 -14.88
CA SER A 56 20.00 -12.70 -13.41
C SER A 56 20.97 -11.70 -12.79
N ARG A 57 21.87 -11.10 -13.58
CA ARG A 57 22.84 -10.08 -13.17
C ARG A 57 22.80 -8.82 -14.05
N ALA A 58 21.87 -8.77 -14.99
CA ALA A 58 21.75 -7.66 -15.93
C ALA A 58 21.05 -6.47 -15.27
N TRP A 59 21.67 -5.30 -15.34
CA TRP A 59 21.08 -4.00 -15.00
C TRP A 59 21.20 -3.12 -16.22
N ILE A 60 20.11 -2.56 -16.72
CA ILE A 60 20.13 -1.83 -17.99
C ILE A 60 19.45 -0.47 -17.90
N GLN A 61 20.11 0.54 -18.45
CA GLN A 61 19.53 1.86 -18.72
C GLN A 61 19.42 2.01 -20.23
N VAL A 62 18.21 2.23 -20.73
CA VAL A 62 17.94 2.46 -22.16
C VAL A 62 17.63 3.92 -22.42
N PHE A 63 17.84 4.39 -23.63
CA PHE A 63 17.70 5.78 -24.04
C PHE A 63 17.01 5.87 -25.39
N THR A 64 16.16 6.88 -25.57
CA THR A 64 15.38 7.03 -26.82
C THR A 64 16.12 7.68 -27.98
N ASN A 65 17.35 8.14 -27.75
CA ASN A 65 18.19 8.71 -28.80
C ASN A 65 19.57 8.06 -28.75
N ASP A 66 20.36 8.31 -29.80
CA ASP A 66 21.78 8.02 -29.87
C ASP A 66 22.59 8.73 -28.77
N ASP A 67 23.80 8.23 -28.54
CA ASP A 67 24.77 8.76 -27.58
C ASP A 67 24.22 8.97 -26.15
N TYR A 68 23.29 8.11 -25.74
CA TYR A 68 22.63 8.12 -24.42
C TYR A 68 21.81 9.39 -24.17
N GLY A 69 21.21 9.97 -25.22
CA GLY A 69 20.33 11.12 -25.16
C GLY A 69 18.83 10.77 -25.06
N GLY A 70 17.98 11.79 -24.93
CA GLY A 70 16.52 11.60 -24.92
C GLY A 70 15.96 11.18 -23.55
N SER A 71 14.78 10.57 -23.56
CA SER A 71 14.18 9.94 -22.38
C SER A 71 14.85 8.61 -22.08
N ASP A 72 14.90 8.23 -20.81
CA ASP A 72 15.53 6.99 -20.36
C ASP A 72 14.61 6.13 -19.50
N ALA A 73 14.88 4.83 -19.50
CA ALA A 73 14.21 3.86 -18.64
C ALA A 73 15.23 2.87 -18.05
N PHE A 74 14.91 2.34 -16.87
CA PHE A 74 15.78 1.44 -16.10
C PHE A 74 15.11 0.09 -15.91
N PHE A 75 15.83 -0.99 -16.20
CA PHE A 75 15.36 -2.35 -15.99
C PHE A 75 16.36 -3.17 -15.17
N TYR A 76 15.83 -4.19 -14.48
CA TYR A 76 16.45 -4.89 -13.37
C TYR A 76 16.65 -6.38 -13.66
N PRO A 77 17.51 -7.08 -12.91
CA PRO A 77 17.77 -8.50 -13.16
C PRO A 77 16.53 -9.38 -13.15
N ASN A 78 16.54 -10.43 -13.98
CA ASN A 78 15.44 -11.40 -14.16
C ASN A 78 14.11 -10.81 -14.63
N GLN A 79 14.10 -9.61 -15.19
CA GLN A 79 12.89 -9.03 -15.75
C GLN A 79 12.59 -9.52 -17.16
N LYS A 80 11.29 -9.64 -17.41
CA LYS A 80 10.65 -9.91 -18.70
C LYS A 80 9.68 -8.77 -18.94
N ILE A 81 9.90 -8.01 -20.00
CA ILE A 81 9.15 -6.81 -20.33
C ILE A 81 8.37 -7.09 -21.60
N ASP A 82 7.08 -7.39 -21.47
CA ASP A 82 6.22 -7.78 -22.58
C ASP A 82 5.95 -6.60 -23.55
N SER A 83 5.99 -5.35 -23.09
CA SER A 83 5.90 -4.16 -23.96
C SER A 83 6.74 -3.00 -23.37
N LEU A 84 7.60 -2.41 -24.20
CA LEU A 84 8.45 -1.28 -23.84
C LEU A 84 7.69 0.06 -23.94
N ASP A 85 6.55 0.09 -24.63
CA ASP A 85 5.65 1.24 -24.66
C ASP A 85 5.14 1.61 -23.26
N ASP A 86 5.01 0.62 -22.38
CA ASP A 86 4.62 0.81 -20.97
C ASP A 86 5.60 1.69 -20.18
N PHE A 87 6.82 1.83 -20.69
CA PHE A 87 7.90 2.64 -20.11
C PHE A 87 8.17 3.90 -20.93
N GLY A 88 7.36 4.16 -21.97
CA GLY A 88 7.49 5.31 -22.87
C GLY A 88 8.64 5.21 -23.87
N VAL A 89 9.30 4.05 -23.94
CA VAL A 89 10.50 3.81 -24.76
C VAL A 89 10.31 2.75 -25.86
N GLY A 90 9.13 2.13 -25.97
CA GLY A 90 8.80 1.18 -27.05
C GLY A 90 8.91 1.82 -28.42
N GLY A 91 9.44 1.06 -29.39
CA GLY A 91 9.73 1.50 -30.75
C GLY A 91 10.58 2.78 -30.84
N LYS A 92 11.39 3.07 -29.81
CA LYS A 92 12.16 4.33 -29.71
C LYS A 92 13.56 4.15 -29.15
N ILE A 93 13.97 2.93 -28.79
CA ILE A 93 15.27 2.74 -28.14
C ILE A 93 16.37 2.85 -29.20
N ASP A 94 17.29 3.80 -29.00
CA ASP A 94 18.42 4.04 -29.89
C ASP A 94 19.77 3.83 -29.21
N SER A 95 19.85 3.80 -27.88
CA SER A 95 21.10 3.50 -27.18
C SER A 95 20.85 2.91 -25.78
N PHE A 96 21.82 2.18 -25.22
CA PHE A 96 21.69 1.62 -23.87
C PHE A 96 23.04 1.34 -23.18
N LYS A 97 22.99 1.20 -21.86
CA LYS A 97 24.10 0.75 -21.02
C LYS A 97 23.67 -0.45 -20.20
N LEU A 98 24.40 -1.56 -20.34
CA LEU A 98 24.22 -2.80 -19.60
C LEU A 98 25.35 -2.98 -18.59
N PHE A 99 25.00 -3.29 -17.35
CA PHE A 99 25.90 -3.49 -16.23
C PHE A 99 25.70 -4.88 -15.62
N ASP A 100 26.76 -5.48 -15.07
CA ASP A 100 26.76 -6.79 -14.39
C ASP A 100 26.56 -6.68 -12.86
N SER A 101 26.35 -5.46 -12.36
CA SER A 101 26.03 -5.15 -10.98
C SER A 101 25.39 -3.77 -10.90
N GLN A 102 24.49 -3.54 -9.96
CA GLN A 102 23.83 -2.24 -9.76
C GLN A 102 24.85 -1.11 -9.59
N PRO A 103 24.91 -0.13 -10.51
CA PRO A 103 25.66 1.09 -10.28
C PRO A 103 25.12 1.85 -9.05
N SER A 104 25.98 2.51 -8.28
CA SER A 104 25.58 3.24 -7.05
C SER A 104 24.56 4.37 -7.29
N TRP A 105 24.47 4.88 -8.52
CA TRP A 105 23.54 5.91 -8.96
C TRP A 105 22.27 5.33 -9.62
N PHE A 106 22.22 4.02 -9.83
CA PHE A 106 21.10 3.36 -10.48
C PHE A 106 19.91 3.32 -9.50
N PRO A 107 18.71 3.76 -9.93
CA PRO A 107 17.56 3.83 -9.04
C PRO A 107 17.30 2.45 -8.40
N PRO A 108 17.03 2.39 -7.09
CA PRO A 108 16.66 1.12 -6.47
C PRO A 108 15.36 0.58 -7.09
N PRO A 109 15.16 -0.75 -7.15
CA PRO A 109 13.94 -1.37 -7.69
C PRO A 109 12.64 -0.83 -7.09
N SER A 110 12.70 -0.27 -5.88
CA SER A 110 11.62 0.43 -5.18
C SER A 110 11.28 1.83 -5.71
N THR A 111 11.94 2.30 -6.79
CA THR A 111 11.74 3.64 -7.38
C THR A 111 11.38 3.63 -8.87
N VAL A 112 10.76 2.54 -9.36
CA VAL A 112 10.21 2.54 -10.73
C VAL A 112 9.08 3.57 -10.83
N ASN A 113 9.39 4.69 -11.49
CA ASN A 113 8.42 5.68 -11.94
C ASN A 113 7.54 5.05 -13.03
N TRP A 114 6.35 4.60 -12.66
CA TRP A 114 5.26 4.46 -13.62
C TRP A 114 4.68 5.85 -13.88
N ALA A 115 4.76 6.31 -15.13
CA ALA A 115 4.38 7.63 -15.61
C ALA A 115 5.07 8.79 -14.87
N VAL A 116 5.82 9.62 -15.61
CA VAL A 116 6.20 10.95 -15.14
C VAL A 116 4.91 11.68 -14.76
N GLU A 117 4.74 11.93 -13.45
CA GLU A 117 3.75 12.88 -12.94
C GLU A 117 3.93 14.20 -13.69
N SER A 118 3.07 14.45 -14.68
CA SER A 118 3.27 15.58 -15.57
C SER A 118 3.04 16.90 -14.82
N SER A 119 4.15 17.63 -14.68
CA SER A 119 4.28 19.06 -14.41
C SER A 119 3.87 19.63 -13.03
N ASN A 120 4.90 20.00 -12.26
CA ASN A 120 4.94 21.05 -11.24
C ASN A 120 4.52 20.78 -9.78
N GLY A 121 4.39 19.53 -9.35
CA GLY A 121 4.37 19.19 -7.93
C GLY A 121 4.22 17.68 -7.72
N ILE A 122 5.06 17.10 -6.85
CA ILE A 122 4.97 15.70 -6.45
C ILE A 122 3.63 15.51 -5.74
N VAL A 123 2.66 14.82 -6.35
CA VAL A 123 1.41 14.48 -5.68
C VAL A 123 1.52 13.04 -5.21
N SER A 124 1.95 12.86 -3.96
CA SER A 124 2.04 11.51 -3.40
C SER A 124 0.65 10.86 -3.38
N SER A 125 0.64 9.58 -3.70
CA SER A 125 -0.48 8.65 -3.50
C SER A 125 -1.24 8.79 -2.17
N LEU A 126 -0.51 8.99 -1.07
CA LEU A 126 -1.09 9.28 0.25
C LEU A 126 -1.95 10.56 0.20
N SER A 127 -1.49 11.59 -0.51
CA SER A 127 -2.24 12.84 -0.71
C SER A 127 -3.53 12.60 -1.50
N ILE A 128 -3.52 11.74 -2.52
CA ILE A 128 -4.70 11.42 -3.33
C ILE A 128 -5.70 10.55 -2.57
N ASN A 129 -5.23 9.56 -1.80
CA ASN A 129 -6.09 8.79 -0.90
C ASN A 129 -6.76 9.68 0.16
N ASN A 130 -6.00 10.60 0.76
CA ASN A 130 -6.54 11.57 1.72
C ASN A 130 -7.57 12.50 1.06
N PHE A 131 -7.28 12.97 -0.15
CA PHE A 131 -8.18 13.81 -0.93
C PHE A 131 -9.48 13.09 -1.29
N PHE A 132 -9.39 11.86 -1.80
CA PHE A 132 -10.54 11.04 -2.14
C PHE A 132 -11.41 10.72 -0.92
N ARG A 133 -10.80 10.32 0.20
CA ARG A 133 -11.51 10.13 1.47
C ARG A 133 -12.23 11.42 1.90
N THR A 134 -11.57 12.57 1.76
CA THR A 134 -12.14 13.88 2.09
C THR A 134 -13.34 14.18 1.18
N ALA A 135 -13.23 13.95 -0.12
CA ALA A 135 -14.33 14.16 -1.07
C ALA A 135 -15.50 13.22 -0.80
N LEU A 136 -15.24 11.93 -0.54
CA LEU A 136 -16.27 10.95 -0.20
C LEU A 136 -16.99 11.30 1.11
N GLY A 137 -16.23 11.64 2.16
CA GLY A 137 -16.78 12.09 3.43
C GLY A 137 -17.61 13.36 3.29
N THR A 138 -17.12 14.34 2.52
CA THR A 138 -17.86 15.58 2.21
C THR A 138 -19.17 15.28 1.49
N ALA A 139 -19.14 14.43 0.47
CA ALA A 139 -20.32 14.05 -0.31
C ALA A 139 -21.41 13.40 0.56
N LEU A 140 -21.02 12.66 1.60
CA LEU A 140 -21.93 12.04 2.56
C LEU A 140 -22.43 13.00 3.64
N MET A 141 -21.60 13.95 4.09
CA MET A 141 -21.90 14.88 5.19
C MET A 141 -22.75 16.08 4.77
N LEU A 142 -22.73 16.46 3.49
CA LEU A 142 -23.52 17.59 2.99
C LEU A 142 -25.03 17.28 3.02
N VAL A 143 -25.83 18.34 3.22
CA VAL A 143 -27.29 18.24 3.04
C VAL A 143 -27.56 17.75 1.62
N PRO A 144 -28.28 16.62 1.45
CA PRO A 144 -28.49 16.05 0.13
C PRO A 144 -29.18 17.05 -0.79
N LYS A 145 -28.55 17.40 -1.91
CA LYS A 145 -29.16 18.08 -3.06
C LYS A 145 -28.91 17.23 -4.31
N VAL A 146 -29.87 17.23 -5.24
CA VAL A 146 -29.76 16.48 -6.51
C VAL A 146 -28.46 16.85 -7.23
N GLY A 147 -27.64 15.85 -7.53
CA GLY A 147 -26.36 15.96 -8.21
C GLY A 147 -25.19 16.41 -7.32
N SER A 148 -25.41 16.93 -6.11
CA SER A 148 -24.34 17.58 -5.34
C SER A 148 -23.32 16.58 -4.79
N ALA A 149 -23.77 15.42 -4.33
CA ALA A 149 -22.89 14.38 -3.80
C ALA A 149 -22.01 13.80 -4.93
N LEU A 150 -22.61 13.51 -6.09
CA LEU A 150 -21.90 13.04 -7.28
C LEU A 150 -20.93 14.09 -7.83
N LYS A 151 -21.30 15.37 -7.82
CA LYS A 151 -20.39 16.47 -8.20
C LYS A 151 -19.18 16.56 -7.29
N THR A 152 -19.41 16.48 -5.98
CA THR A 152 -18.34 16.48 -4.97
C THR A 152 -17.38 15.31 -5.17
N LEU A 153 -17.94 14.10 -5.37
CA LEU A 153 -17.15 12.91 -5.63
C LEU A 153 -16.40 13.01 -6.96
N ALA A 154 -17.00 13.60 -7.99
CA ALA A 154 -16.35 13.81 -9.28
C ALA A 154 -15.12 14.72 -9.15
N TYR A 155 -15.21 15.82 -8.40
CA TYR A 155 -14.03 16.65 -8.11
C TYR A 155 -12.97 15.89 -7.30
N GLY A 156 -13.39 15.01 -6.40
CA GLY A 156 -12.52 14.10 -5.65
C GLY A 156 -11.74 13.12 -6.52
N LEU A 157 -12.43 12.53 -7.51
CA LEU A 157 -11.89 11.51 -8.42
C LEU A 157 -11.16 12.12 -9.62
N TRP A 158 -11.44 13.38 -9.96
CA TRP A 158 -10.90 14.10 -11.12
C TRP A 158 -10.52 15.54 -10.73
N PRO A 159 -9.43 15.74 -9.96
CA PRO A 159 -9.05 17.05 -9.44
C PRO A 159 -8.54 18.04 -10.50
N ASP A 160 -7.89 17.56 -11.58
CA ASP A 160 -7.55 18.37 -12.76
C ASP A 160 -8.24 17.83 -14.02
N PRO A 161 -9.54 18.12 -14.20
CA PRO A 161 -10.31 17.58 -15.32
C PRO A 161 -9.97 18.24 -16.66
N ARG A 162 -9.16 19.31 -16.69
CA ARG A 162 -8.83 20.05 -17.91
C ARG A 162 -7.50 19.59 -18.51
N ASN A 163 -6.52 19.29 -17.67
CA ASN A 163 -5.17 18.94 -18.14
C ASN A 163 -4.79 17.51 -17.80
N ASN A 164 -5.41 16.86 -16.81
CA ASN A 164 -4.98 15.53 -16.36
C ASN A 164 -6.13 14.70 -15.74
N LYS A 165 -7.12 14.34 -16.58
CA LYS A 165 -8.30 13.53 -16.18
C LYS A 165 -7.93 12.14 -15.64
N GLU A 166 -6.72 11.66 -15.88
CA GLU A 166 -6.29 10.34 -15.44
C GLU A 166 -5.45 10.39 -14.17
N GLN A 167 -5.01 11.58 -13.73
CA GLN A 167 -4.01 11.73 -12.67
C GLN A 167 -4.36 10.99 -11.39
N ALA A 168 -5.58 11.14 -10.88
CA ALA A 168 -5.98 10.50 -9.64
C ALA A 168 -5.99 8.96 -9.79
N TRP A 169 -6.50 8.46 -10.92
CA TRP A 169 -6.58 7.03 -11.21
C TRP A 169 -5.21 6.40 -11.48
N ALA A 170 -4.35 7.11 -12.22
CA ALA A 170 -2.94 6.77 -12.41
C ALA A 170 -2.21 6.76 -11.07
N CYS A 171 -2.48 7.69 -10.16
CA CYS A 171 -1.87 7.70 -8.83
C CYS A 171 -2.44 6.60 -7.91
N PHE A 172 -3.72 6.24 -8.00
CA PHE A 172 -4.27 5.06 -7.30
C PHE A 172 -3.62 3.77 -7.79
N GLN A 173 -3.46 3.64 -9.12
CA GLN A 173 -2.75 2.54 -9.76
C GLN A 173 -1.29 2.52 -9.30
N ASN A 174 -0.57 3.64 -9.44
CA ASN A 174 0.83 3.77 -9.05
C ASN A 174 1.04 3.47 -7.57
N TYR A 175 0.13 3.88 -6.69
CA TYR A 175 0.26 3.55 -5.28
C TYR A 175 0.15 2.06 -5.01
N ILE A 176 -0.89 1.41 -5.52
CA ILE A 176 -1.08 -0.03 -5.29
C ILE A 176 -0.02 -0.83 -6.04
N SER A 177 0.43 -0.38 -7.20
CA SER A 177 1.59 -0.95 -7.89
C SER A 177 2.90 -0.73 -7.12
N GLN A 178 3.10 0.41 -6.44
CA GLN A 178 4.28 0.65 -5.59
C GLN A 178 4.22 -0.18 -4.31
N VAL A 179 3.02 -0.34 -3.74
CA VAL A 179 2.79 -1.04 -2.47
C VAL A 179 2.77 -2.56 -2.65
N VAL A 180 2.28 -3.04 -3.79
CA VAL A 180 2.07 -4.48 -4.04
C VAL A 180 2.98 -5.02 -5.16
N GLY A 181 3.71 -4.14 -5.86
CA GLY A 181 4.62 -4.49 -6.95
C GLY A 181 4.00 -5.28 -8.09
N THR A 182 4.86 -5.95 -8.85
CA THR A 182 4.56 -6.78 -10.03
C THR A 182 3.59 -7.95 -9.81
N ILE A 183 3.02 -8.12 -8.60
CA ILE A 183 1.87 -8.99 -8.37
C ILE A 183 0.67 -8.56 -9.22
N TYR A 184 0.58 -7.26 -9.51
CA TYR A 184 -0.38 -6.70 -10.46
C TYR A 184 0.20 -6.68 -11.86
N GLN A 185 0.06 -7.80 -12.55
CA GLN A 185 0.13 -7.79 -14.01
C GLN A 185 -0.88 -6.80 -14.59
N GLN A 186 -0.44 -6.08 -15.62
CA GLN A 186 -1.15 -5.02 -16.32
C GLN A 186 -2.54 -5.45 -16.78
N ILE A 187 -3.56 -5.01 -16.05
CA ILE A 187 -4.91 -4.98 -16.59
C ILE A 187 -5.14 -3.58 -17.16
N ILE A 188 -4.86 -3.47 -18.46
CA ILE A 188 -5.54 -2.60 -19.43
C ILE A 188 -5.48 -1.09 -19.12
N THR A 189 -4.31 -0.46 -19.20
CA THR A 189 -4.20 1.01 -19.02
C THR A 189 -4.93 1.79 -20.13
N THR A 190 -4.77 1.40 -21.39
CA THR A 190 -5.37 2.14 -22.54
C THR A 190 -6.88 2.00 -22.62
N GLY A 191 -7.43 0.80 -22.36
CA GLY A 191 -8.87 0.57 -22.38
C GLY A 191 -9.60 1.10 -21.13
N LEU A 192 -8.92 1.27 -19.99
CA LEU A 192 -9.51 1.85 -18.80
C LEU A 192 -9.51 3.39 -18.85
N SER A 193 -8.49 4.03 -19.43
CA SER A 193 -8.45 5.50 -19.62
C SER A 193 -9.68 6.04 -20.37
N ASP A 194 -10.02 5.46 -21.53
CA ASP A 194 -11.19 5.88 -22.31
C ASP A 194 -12.50 5.70 -21.53
N LYS A 195 -12.61 4.60 -20.78
CA LYS A 195 -13.76 4.31 -19.91
C LYS A 195 -13.87 5.31 -18.75
N LEU A 196 -12.75 5.66 -18.13
CA LEU A 196 -12.69 6.65 -17.04
C LEU A 196 -13.07 8.05 -17.53
N SER A 197 -12.61 8.43 -18.72
CA SER A 197 -13.01 9.68 -19.38
C SER A 197 -14.51 9.69 -19.70
N GLY A 198 -15.07 8.57 -20.17
CA GLY A 198 -16.51 8.39 -20.37
C GLY A 198 -17.32 8.56 -19.08
N LEU A 199 -16.90 7.88 -18.01
CA LEU A 199 -17.53 7.96 -16.69
C LEU A 199 -17.49 9.38 -16.11
N TYR A 200 -16.36 10.08 -16.23
CA TYR A 200 -16.25 11.49 -15.83
C TYR A 200 -17.30 12.34 -16.56
N ASN A 201 -17.36 12.25 -17.89
CA ASN A 201 -18.27 13.06 -18.70
C ASN A 201 -19.73 12.78 -18.35
N LEU A 202 -20.11 11.51 -18.13
CA LEU A 202 -21.46 11.13 -17.73
C LEU A 202 -21.80 11.62 -16.32
N THR A 203 -20.86 11.53 -15.39
CA THR A 203 -21.04 11.99 -14.00
C THR A 203 -21.28 13.50 -13.97
N VAL A 204 -20.45 14.28 -14.68
CA VAL A 204 -20.61 15.74 -14.80
C VAL A 204 -21.91 16.10 -15.54
N ALA A 205 -22.22 15.39 -16.62
CA ALA A 205 -23.43 15.65 -17.40
C ALA A 205 -24.71 15.47 -16.56
N TYR A 206 -24.74 14.49 -15.65
CA TYR A 206 -25.84 14.35 -14.69
C TYR A 206 -25.78 15.41 -13.58
N ALA A 207 -24.61 15.61 -12.98
CA ALA A 207 -24.44 16.54 -11.86
C ALA A 207 -24.87 17.98 -12.19
N ASP A 208 -24.63 18.41 -13.43
CA ASP A 208 -25.00 19.74 -13.93
C ASP A 208 -26.30 19.72 -14.76
N ALA A 209 -27.04 18.60 -14.82
CA ALA A 209 -28.22 18.46 -15.66
C ALA A 209 -29.38 19.39 -15.21
N PRO A 210 -29.97 20.16 -16.13
CA PRO A 210 -31.23 20.85 -15.84
C PRO A 210 -32.37 19.82 -15.67
N PRO A 211 -33.47 20.16 -14.96
CA PRO A 211 -34.53 19.22 -14.60
C PRO A 211 -35.03 18.35 -15.76
N GLU A 212 -35.21 18.93 -16.94
CA GLU A 212 -35.71 18.25 -18.15
C GLU A 212 -34.75 17.21 -18.75
N ARG A 213 -33.46 17.23 -18.38
CA ARG A 213 -32.45 16.25 -18.83
C ARG A 213 -32.00 15.29 -17.74
N ARG A 214 -32.48 15.42 -16.50
CA ARG A 214 -32.03 14.60 -15.36
C ARG A 214 -32.28 13.12 -15.58
N GLN A 215 -33.48 12.74 -16.02
CA GLN A 215 -33.81 11.33 -16.26
C GLN A 215 -32.86 10.67 -17.26
N SER A 216 -32.63 11.33 -18.41
CA SER A 216 -31.83 10.76 -19.50
C SER A 216 -30.34 10.72 -19.17
N THR A 217 -29.81 11.76 -18.51
CA THR A 217 -28.40 11.80 -18.06
C THR A 217 -28.14 10.83 -16.92
N PHE A 218 -29.06 10.70 -15.95
CA PHE A 218 -28.96 9.71 -14.88
C PHE A 218 -29.02 8.28 -15.41
N ALA A 219 -29.96 7.99 -16.31
CA ALA A 219 -30.08 6.66 -16.92
C ALA A 219 -28.82 6.29 -17.71
N ALA A 220 -28.21 7.25 -18.42
CA ALA A 220 -26.96 7.03 -19.13
C ALA A 220 -25.80 6.72 -18.17
N LEU A 221 -25.66 7.50 -17.08
CA LEU A 221 -24.65 7.25 -16.06
C LEU A 221 -24.81 5.88 -15.39
N LEU A 222 -26.02 5.57 -14.90
CA LEU A 222 -26.29 4.31 -14.21
C LEU A 222 -26.09 3.10 -15.14
N SER A 223 -26.52 3.21 -16.40
CA SER A 223 -26.32 2.14 -17.40
C SER A 223 -24.84 1.92 -17.68
N ASP A 224 -24.05 2.98 -17.86
CA ASP A 224 -22.62 2.82 -18.12
C ASP A 224 -21.90 2.23 -16.91
N LEU A 225 -22.20 2.71 -15.70
CA LEU A 225 -21.68 2.11 -14.46
C LEU A 225 -21.99 0.61 -14.38
N GLN A 226 -23.21 0.17 -14.69
CA GLN A 226 -23.57 -1.25 -14.66
C GLN A 226 -22.82 -2.08 -15.73
N VAL A 227 -22.62 -1.52 -16.92
CA VAL A 227 -21.86 -2.17 -18.01
C VAL A 227 -20.37 -2.25 -17.68
N GLN A 228 -19.81 -1.20 -17.08
CA GLN A 228 -18.39 -1.13 -16.76
C GLN A 228 -18.02 -1.89 -15.48
N GLU A 229 -18.97 -2.16 -14.58
CA GLU A 229 -18.72 -2.77 -13.27
C GLU A 229 -17.78 -3.99 -13.31
N PRO A 230 -17.95 -4.99 -14.20
CA PRO A 230 -17.07 -6.16 -14.23
C PRO A 230 -15.61 -5.87 -14.59
N PHE A 231 -15.31 -4.73 -15.22
CA PHE A 231 -13.95 -4.33 -15.61
C PHE A 231 -13.19 -3.68 -14.44
N PHE A 232 -13.90 -2.97 -13.57
CA PHE A 232 -13.31 -2.27 -12.41
C PHE A 232 -13.48 -3.10 -11.12
N VAL A 233 -14.54 -3.89 -11.05
CA VAL A 233 -14.96 -4.68 -9.88
C VAL A 233 -15.14 -6.14 -10.29
N ASN A 234 -14.04 -6.90 -10.24
CA ASN A 234 -14.13 -8.35 -10.37
C ASN A 234 -14.24 -9.00 -9.00
N LEU A 235 -15.46 -9.28 -8.52
CA LEU A 235 -15.66 -9.87 -7.19
C LEU A 235 -14.93 -11.21 -6.97
N SER A 236 -14.69 -11.98 -8.03
CA SER A 236 -13.97 -13.26 -7.95
C SER A 236 -12.45 -13.11 -7.85
N SER A 237 -11.92 -11.99 -8.34
CA SER A 237 -10.48 -11.68 -8.37
C SER A 237 -10.24 -10.23 -7.96
N ALA A 238 -10.91 -9.79 -6.88
CA ALA A 238 -10.93 -8.38 -6.49
C ALA A 238 -9.55 -7.85 -6.14
N ARG A 239 -8.64 -8.75 -5.74
CA ARG A 239 -7.23 -8.41 -5.59
C ARG A 239 -6.70 -7.77 -6.86
N ASN A 240 -6.92 -8.33 -8.05
CA ASN A 240 -6.31 -7.85 -9.30
C ASN A 240 -6.82 -6.48 -9.78
N THR A 241 -7.94 -5.98 -9.25
CA THR A 241 -8.52 -4.69 -9.66
C THR A 241 -8.64 -3.70 -8.50
N LEU A 242 -8.03 -3.98 -7.35
CA LEU A 242 -8.26 -3.23 -6.11
C LEU A 242 -8.08 -1.71 -6.28
N SER A 243 -7.10 -1.27 -7.05
CA SER A 243 -6.81 0.16 -7.31
C SER A 243 -7.93 0.89 -8.02
N PHE A 244 -8.61 0.20 -8.93
CA PHE A 244 -9.71 0.72 -9.71
C PHE A 244 -11.06 0.48 -9.02
N PHE A 245 -11.15 -0.60 -8.25
CA PHE A 245 -12.35 -1.00 -7.54
C PHE A 245 -12.77 0.06 -6.52
N LEU A 246 -11.87 0.54 -5.66
CA LEU A 246 -12.24 1.45 -4.57
C LEU A 246 -12.91 2.76 -5.06
N PRO A 247 -12.32 3.51 -6.01
CA PRO A 247 -12.96 4.69 -6.59
C PRO A 247 -14.22 4.37 -7.39
N PHE A 248 -14.20 3.33 -8.25
CA PHE A 248 -15.37 2.94 -9.05
C PHE A 248 -16.55 2.49 -8.18
N GLY A 249 -16.27 1.66 -7.18
CA GLY A 249 -17.26 1.13 -6.25
C GLY A 249 -17.92 2.25 -5.46
N SER A 250 -17.15 3.26 -5.04
CA SER A 250 -17.71 4.45 -4.38
C SER A 250 -18.63 5.26 -5.31
N LEU A 251 -18.27 5.42 -6.58
CA LEU A 251 -19.10 6.10 -7.58
C LEU A 251 -20.40 5.33 -7.87
N MET A 252 -20.33 4.01 -7.99
CA MET A 252 -21.50 3.15 -8.14
C MET A 252 -22.45 3.29 -6.94
N LEU A 253 -21.93 3.12 -5.72
CA LEU A 253 -22.74 3.16 -4.50
C LEU A 253 -23.39 4.53 -4.28
N ILE A 254 -22.67 5.62 -4.53
CA ILE A 254 -23.24 6.97 -4.39
C ILE A 254 -24.29 7.25 -5.47
N THR A 255 -24.13 6.71 -6.69
CA THR A 255 -25.13 6.84 -7.77
C THR A 255 -26.43 6.13 -7.41
N LEU A 256 -26.34 4.93 -6.83
CA LEU A 256 -27.50 4.19 -6.35
C LEU A 256 -28.18 4.88 -5.16
N ARG A 257 -27.40 5.44 -4.23
CA ARG A 257 -27.94 6.29 -3.15
C ARG A 257 -28.71 7.49 -3.71
N GLU A 258 -28.14 8.16 -4.71
CA GLU A 258 -28.75 9.31 -5.38
C GLU A 258 -30.11 8.95 -6.00
N GLN A 259 -30.19 7.77 -6.62
CA GLN A 259 -31.45 7.24 -7.17
C GLN A 259 -32.56 7.18 -6.13
N ILE A 260 -32.23 6.73 -4.92
CA ILE A 260 -33.19 6.53 -3.83
C ILE A 260 -33.61 7.87 -3.24
N LEU A 261 -32.66 8.77 -2.96
CA LEU A 261 -32.93 10.05 -2.32
C LEU A 261 -33.68 11.03 -3.22
N PHE A 262 -33.37 11.04 -4.52
CA PHE A 262 -33.86 12.04 -5.46
C PHE A 262 -34.71 11.45 -6.58
N TYR A 263 -35.32 10.29 -6.33
CA TYR A 263 -36.11 9.58 -7.34
C TYR A 263 -37.14 10.47 -8.02
N GLN A 264 -37.89 11.27 -7.24
CA GLN A 264 -38.89 12.19 -7.80
C GLN A 264 -38.28 13.27 -8.68
N ASP A 265 -37.13 13.82 -8.29
CA ASP A 265 -36.43 14.84 -9.07
C ASP A 265 -35.79 14.27 -10.34
N ILE A 266 -35.46 12.98 -10.34
CA ILE A 266 -34.85 12.27 -11.47
C ILE A 266 -35.92 11.80 -12.46
N TYR A 267 -36.99 11.17 -11.98
CA TYR A 267 -37.99 10.47 -12.80
C TYR A 267 -39.31 11.23 -12.94
N GLY A 268 -39.49 12.34 -12.23
CA GLY A 268 -40.71 13.15 -12.25
C GLY A 268 -41.90 12.55 -11.48
N THR A 269 -41.72 11.40 -10.83
CA THR A 269 -42.76 10.69 -10.08
C THR A 269 -42.27 10.30 -8.69
N PRO A 270 -43.12 10.34 -7.65
CA PRO A 270 -42.75 9.88 -6.33
C PRO A 270 -42.31 8.42 -6.33
N LEU A 271 -41.32 8.08 -5.50
CA LEU A 271 -40.87 6.71 -5.32
C LEU A 271 -41.89 5.92 -4.48
N ASP A 272 -42.44 4.86 -5.05
CA ASP A 272 -43.32 3.92 -4.35
C ASP A 272 -42.58 3.27 -3.16
N PRO A 273 -43.20 3.10 -1.98
CA PRO A 273 -42.54 2.50 -0.82
C PRO A 273 -42.00 1.09 -1.03
N GLN A 274 -42.67 0.24 -1.81
CA GLN A 274 -42.18 -1.11 -2.09
C GLN A 274 -40.96 -1.07 -3.01
N GLU A 275 -40.99 -0.19 -4.01
CA GLU A 275 -39.85 0.01 -4.90
C GLU A 275 -38.66 0.63 -4.18
N ARG A 276 -38.89 1.60 -3.27
CA ARG A 276 -37.86 2.13 -2.37
C ARG A 276 -37.17 1.01 -1.60
N GLN A 277 -37.93 0.11 -0.99
CA GLN A 277 -37.35 -0.97 -0.19
C GLN A 277 -36.46 -1.88 -1.05
N LYS A 278 -36.91 -2.24 -2.27
CA LYS A 278 -36.07 -3.03 -3.19
C LYS A 278 -34.76 -2.33 -3.55
N LEU A 279 -34.80 -1.02 -3.83
CA LEU A 279 -33.60 -0.25 -4.15
C LEU A 279 -32.64 -0.17 -2.95
N VAL A 280 -33.17 0.03 -1.74
CA VAL A 280 -32.38 0.03 -0.51
C VAL A 280 -31.75 -1.35 -0.26
N ASP A 281 -32.53 -2.43 -0.39
CA ASP A 281 -32.04 -3.80 -0.19
C ASP A 281 -30.95 -4.15 -1.23
N ALA A 282 -31.15 -3.76 -2.49
CA ALA A 282 -30.16 -3.96 -3.55
C ALA A 282 -28.87 -3.15 -3.32
N LEU A 283 -28.99 -1.91 -2.83
CA LEU A 283 -27.85 -1.08 -2.44
C LEU A 283 -27.10 -1.73 -1.27
N GLN A 284 -27.81 -2.17 -0.23
CA GLN A 284 -27.18 -2.83 0.92
C GLN A 284 -26.45 -4.11 0.52
N ALA A 285 -27.07 -4.96 -0.31
CA ALA A 285 -26.43 -6.17 -0.81
C ALA A 285 -25.14 -5.86 -1.60
N LYS A 286 -25.13 -4.76 -2.37
CA LYS A 286 -23.94 -4.33 -3.11
C LYS A 286 -22.86 -3.77 -2.18
N ILE A 287 -23.22 -3.01 -1.15
CA ILE A 287 -22.28 -2.57 -0.10
C ILE A 287 -21.61 -3.78 0.54
N ASP A 288 -22.39 -4.77 0.98
CA ASP A 288 -21.88 -5.97 1.65
C ASP A 288 -20.96 -6.78 0.74
N ALA A 289 -21.37 -6.98 -0.52
CA ALA A 289 -20.56 -7.68 -1.52
C ALA A 289 -19.23 -6.97 -1.78
N TYR A 290 -19.24 -5.64 -1.90
CA TYR A 290 -18.03 -4.87 -2.15
C TYR A 290 -17.09 -4.89 -0.95
N GLN A 291 -17.60 -4.69 0.26
CA GLN A 291 -16.79 -4.75 1.49
C GLN A 291 -16.17 -6.14 1.67
N SER A 292 -16.94 -7.20 1.45
CA SER A 292 -16.44 -8.58 1.51
C SER A 292 -15.33 -8.83 0.48
N ALA A 293 -15.49 -8.34 -0.75
CA ALA A 293 -14.49 -8.51 -1.80
C ALA A 293 -13.19 -7.77 -1.49
N VAL A 294 -13.26 -6.54 -0.97
CA VAL A 294 -12.09 -5.75 -0.54
C VAL A 294 -11.36 -6.44 0.61
N ASN A 295 -12.07 -6.92 1.63
CA ASN A 295 -11.47 -7.63 2.77
C ASN A 295 -10.82 -8.96 2.36
N THR A 296 -11.45 -9.66 1.41
CA THR A 296 -10.90 -10.89 0.83
C THR A 296 -9.62 -10.60 0.04
N ALA A 297 -9.65 -9.57 -0.82
CA ALA A 297 -8.50 -9.11 -1.59
C ALA A 297 -7.31 -8.77 -0.68
N ARG A 298 -7.56 -7.94 0.35
CA ARG A 298 -6.56 -7.60 1.37
C ARG A 298 -5.92 -8.84 1.99
N SER A 299 -6.74 -9.78 2.47
CA SER A 299 -6.25 -10.99 3.14
C SER A 299 -5.41 -11.88 2.21
N GLN A 300 -5.82 -11.98 0.94
CA GLN A 300 -5.08 -12.71 -0.09
C GLN A 300 -3.72 -12.07 -0.39
N LEU A 301 -3.67 -10.74 -0.49
CA LEU A 301 -2.42 -10.00 -0.74
C LEU A 301 -1.42 -10.16 0.40
N LEU A 302 -1.87 -10.06 1.65
CA LEU A 302 -1.01 -10.28 2.82
C LEU A 302 -0.47 -11.71 2.87
N SER A 303 -1.34 -12.69 2.61
CA SER A 303 -0.93 -14.10 2.57
C SER A 303 0.08 -14.36 1.45
N GLN A 304 -0.10 -13.75 0.29
CA GLN A 304 0.81 -13.86 -0.84
C GLN A 304 2.17 -13.21 -0.52
N ARG A 305 2.17 -12.01 0.08
CA ARG A 305 3.40 -11.31 0.46
C ARG A 305 4.23 -12.11 1.46
N ALA A 306 3.59 -12.66 2.48
CA ALA A 306 4.25 -13.52 3.46
C ALA A 306 4.88 -14.76 2.80
N ALA A 307 4.20 -15.36 1.82
CA ALA A 307 4.68 -16.54 1.09
C ALA A 307 5.87 -16.27 0.15
N MET A 308 6.17 -15.00 -0.16
CA MET A 308 7.33 -14.63 -0.99
C MET A 308 8.66 -14.68 -0.24
N VAL A 309 8.60 -14.71 1.10
CA VAL A 309 9.75 -14.88 1.97
C VAL A 309 9.93 -16.36 2.27
N THR A 310 11.10 -16.90 1.94
CA THR A 310 11.41 -18.33 2.06
C THR A 310 12.86 -18.55 2.44
N ILE A 311 13.30 -19.81 2.54
CA ILE A 311 14.69 -20.18 2.78
C ILE A 311 15.23 -20.99 1.60
N LEU A 312 16.47 -20.70 1.20
CA LEU A 312 17.23 -21.48 0.24
C LEU A 312 18.21 -22.40 0.96
N ASP A 313 18.33 -23.63 0.47
CA ASP A 313 19.41 -24.55 0.82
C ASP A 313 20.61 -24.30 -0.10
N GLU A 314 21.65 -23.66 0.42
CA GLU A 314 22.93 -23.46 -0.26
C GLU A 314 24.03 -24.29 0.40
N SER A 315 23.63 -25.38 1.07
CA SER A 315 24.55 -26.27 1.75
C SER A 315 25.52 -26.93 0.76
N SER A 316 26.74 -27.13 1.21
CA SER A 316 27.77 -27.89 0.52
C SER A 316 28.16 -29.10 1.36
N ILE A 317 28.97 -30.00 0.79
CA ILE A 317 29.50 -31.17 1.51
C ILE A 317 30.22 -30.76 2.82
N THR A 318 30.75 -29.54 2.89
CA THR A 318 31.54 -29.04 4.03
C THR A 318 30.84 -27.97 4.86
N SER A 319 29.62 -27.56 4.52
CA SER A 319 28.93 -26.48 5.22
C SER A 319 27.42 -26.59 5.07
N ASP A 320 26.68 -26.65 6.20
CA ASP A 320 25.24 -26.42 6.21
C ASP A 320 24.97 -24.92 6.11
N MET A 321 24.35 -24.47 5.03
CA MET A 321 24.08 -23.06 4.80
C MET A 321 22.65 -22.86 4.30
N TRP A 322 21.79 -22.37 5.19
CA TRP A 322 20.45 -21.95 4.85
C TRP A 322 20.39 -20.43 4.80
N VAL A 323 19.78 -19.90 3.73
CA VAL A 323 19.73 -18.46 3.47
C VAL A 323 18.28 -18.01 3.40
N PRO A 324 17.80 -17.14 4.30
CA PRO A 324 16.50 -16.53 4.13
C PRO A 324 16.56 -15.55 2.94
N ILE A 325 15.57 -15.65 2.07
CA ILE A 325 15.42 -14.81 0.90
C ILE A 325 14.01 -14.25 0.82
N ASP A 326 13.91 -13.10 0.20
CA ASP A 326 12.66 -12.53 -0.22
C ASP A 326 12.67 -12.45 -1.75
N THR A 327 11.85 -13.28 -2.37
CA THR A 327 11.77 -13.38 -3.83
C THR A 327 11.19 -12.12 -4.47
N TYR A 328 10.55 -11.26 -3.67
CA TYR A 328 9.97 -10.00 -4.12
C TYR A 328 10.99 -8.86 -4.12
N SER A 329 11.60 -8.56 -2.97
CA SER A 329 12.56 -7.45 -2.84
C SER A 329 13.97 -7.81 -3.32
N GLY A 330 14.26 -9.10 -3.51
CA GLY A 330 15.62 -9.59 -3.71
C GLY A 330 16.46 -9.59 -2.43
N TRP A 331 15.88 -9.28 -1.26
CA TRP A 331 16.57 -9.33 0.02
C TRP A 331 17.13 -10.73 0.28
N ARG A 332 18.34 -10.76 0.83
CA ARG A 332 19.05 -11.97 1.25
C ARG A 332 19.61 -11.74 2.64
N GLY A 333 19.09 -12.45 3.64
CA GLY A 333 19.47 -12.24 5.05
C GLY A 333 20.82 -12.83 5.46
N THR A 334 21.65 -13.30 4.50
CA THR A 334 23.04 -13.72 4.77
C THR A 334 23.89 -12.60 5.36
N GLN A 335 23.59 -11.34 5.04
CA GLN A 335 24.34 -10.17 5.53
C GLN A 335 23.96 -9.77 6.97
N GLU A 336 22.73 -10.04 7.42
CA GLU A 336 22.22 -9.58 8.72
C GLU A 336 22.27 -10.67 9.81
N PHE A 337 22.12 -11.94 9.43
CA PHE A 337 22.06 -13.06 10.39
C PHE A 337 23.19 -14.08 10.21
N GLY A 338 24.03 -13.92 9.18
CA GLY A 338 25.05 -14.90 8.79
C GLY A 338 24.46 -16.18 8.20
N GLY A 339 25.19 -16.84 7.29
CA GLY A 339 24.84 -18.21 6.90
C GLY A 339 24.87 -19.13 8.11
N GLY A 340 23.87 -20.01 8.28
CA GLY A 340 23.77 -20.83 9.48
C GLY A 340 22.75 -21.96 9.39
N SER A 341 22.37 -22.49 10.55
CA SER A 341 21.40 -23.58 10.66
C SER A 341 20.04 -23.19 10.08
N LYS A 342 19.32 -24.21 9.61
CA LYS A 342 17.96 -24.07 9.05
C LYS A 342 17.02 -23.30 9.97
N ASP A 343 17.06 -23.57 11.28
CA ASP A 343 16.19 -22.92 12.25
C ASP A 343 16.46 -21.41 12.36
N ARG A 344 17.72 -20.98 12.32
CA ARG A 344 18.08 -19.55 12.37
C ARG A 344 17.65 -18.83 11.09
N ALA A 345 17.84 -19.47 9.94
CA ALA A 345 17.35 -18.94 8.66
C ALA A 345 15.82 -18.81 8.67
N GLN A 346 15.10 -19.81 9.20
CA GLN A 346 13.65 -19.75 9.32
C GLN A 346 13.18 -18.63 10.26
N GLN A 347 13.88 -18.40 11.38
CA GLN A 347 13.56 -17.31 12.30
C GLN A 347 13.73 -15.93 11.66
N ALA A 348 14.82 -15.73 10.91
CA ALA A 348 15.06 -14.50 10.15
C ALA A 348 14.03 -14.32 9.02
N ALA A 349 13.67 -15.40 8.32
CA ALA A 349 12.61 -15.37 7.31
C ALA A 349 11.25 -15.00 7.93
N ASN A 350 10.91 -15.54 9.10
CA ASN A 350 9.64 -15.20 9.78
C ASN A 350 9.60 -13.74 10.23
N GLN A 351 10.69 -13.23 10.80
CA GLN A 351 10.85 -11.82 11.17
C GLN A 351 10.63 -10.92 9.96
N HIS A 352 11.41 -11.15 8.89
CA HIS A 352 11.33 -10.37 7.64
C HIS A 352 9.94 -10.47 7.01
N ALA A 353 9.33 -11.65 6.99
CA ALA A 353 7.97 -11.83 6.50
C ALA A 353 6.95 -11.03 7.30
N GLU A 354 7.06 -10.97 8.63
CA GLU A 354 6.15 -10.19 9.47
C GLU A 354 6.37 -8.68 9.27
N ASP A 355 7.62 -8.20 9.25
CA ASP A 355 7.97 -6.80 8.98
C ASP A 355 7.37 -6.32 7.65
N GLU A 356 7.60 -7.08 6.58
CA GLU A 356 7.13 -6.77 5.24
C GLU A 356 5.61 -6.89 5.11
N THR A 357 5.00 -7.86 5.81
CA THR A 357 3.53 -8.02 5.83
C THR A 357 2.87 -6.88 6.60
N ASN A 358 3.45 -6.43 7.71
CA ASN A 358 2.95 -5.28 8.48
C ASN A 358 3.04 -3.98 7.67
N ALA A 359 4.16 -3.76 6.96
CA ALA A 359 4.33 -2.62 6.07
C ALA A 359 3.31 -2.60 4.92
N LEU A 360 3.07 -3.77 4.30
CA LEU A 360 2.04 -3.93 3.27
C LEU A 360 0.63 -3.72 3.85
N ALA A 361 0.32 -4.32 4.99
CA ALA A 361 -0.97 -4.19 5.65
C ALA A 361 -1.32 -2.74 5.94
N TYR A 362 -0.37 -1.99 6.49
CA TYR A 362 -0.54 -0.56 6.73
C TYR A 362 -0.89 0.20 5.45
N SER A 363 -0.12 -0.02 4.38
CA SER A 363 -0.31 0.68 3.11
C SER A 363 -1.66 0.33 2.46
N LEU A 364 -2.05 -0.94 2.48
CA LEU A 364 -3.37 -1.39 2.02
C LEU A 364 -4.49 -0.81 2.87
N ASP A 365 -4.35 -0.81 4.20
CA ASP A 365 -5.38 -0.34 5.13
C ASP A 365 -5.68 1.13 4.96
N GLN A 366 -4.66 1.96 4.75
CA GLN A 366 -4.87 3.37 4.40
C GLN A 366 -5.69 3.56 3.13
N ASN A 367 -5.56 2.63 2.18
CA ASN A 367 -6.20 2.71 0.87
C ASN A 367 -7.57 2.12 0.84
N ILE A 368 -7.89 1.17 1.70
CA ILE A 368 -9.23 0.60 1.78
C ILE A 368 -10.06 1.28 2.87
N ALA A 369 -9.47 2.15 3.70
CA ALA A 369 -10.14 2.78 4.82
C ALA A 369 -11.44 3.51 4.42
N GLN A 370 -11.49 4.13 3.25
CA GLN A 370 -12.68 4.82 2.76
C GLN A 370 -13.87 3.88 2.53
N THR A 371 -13.65 2.57 2.37
CA THR A 371 -14.74 1.58 2.26
C THR A 371 -15.54 1.45 3.55
N GLN A 372 -14.98 1.89 4.70
CA GLN A 372 -15.71 2.01 5.96
C GLN A 372 -16.85 3.03 5.84
N LEU A 373 -16.71 4.04 4.95
CA LEU A 373 -17.74 5.04 4.70
C LEU A 373 -18.93 4.51 3.90
N TRP A 374 -18.79 3.36 3.22
CA TRP A 374 -19.85 2.81 2.35
C TRP A 374 -21.12 2.44 3.11
N SER A 375 -21.04 2.16 4.41
CA SER A 375 -22.24 1.90 5.23
C SER A 375 -23.19 3.10 5.31
N TRP A 376 -22.69 4.34 5.16
CA TRP A 376 -23.51 5.56 5.10
C TRP A 376 -24.00 5.89 3.67
N MET A 377 -23.66 5.05 2.68
CA MET A 377 -24.29 5.13 1.36
C MET A 377 -25.75 4.67 1.43
N ASN A 378 -26.08 3.76 2.34
CA ASN A 378 -27.47 3.40 2.60
C ASN A 378 -28.20 4.59 3.23
N PRO A 379 -29.24 5.16 2.58
CA PRO A 379 -29.96 6.31 3.12
C PRO A 379 -30.75 6.03 4.40
N ASP A 380 -30.99 4.76 4.75
CA ASP A 380 -31.63 4.36 6.00
C ASP A 380 -30.63 4.30 7.18
N ASN A 381 -29.32 4.37 6.92
CA ASN A 381 -28.33 4.54 7.97
C ASN A 381 -28.31 5.99 8.45
N THR A 382 -28.90 6.21 9.63
CA THR A 382 -29.02 7.53 10.27
C THR A 382 -27.98 7.76 11.37
N THR A 383 -27.05 6.82 11.56
CA THR A 383 -25.99 7.00 12.56
C THR A 383 -25.03 8.13 12.13
N PRO A 384 -24.44 8.88 13.08
CA PRO A 384 -23.47 9.91 12.73
C PRO A 384 -22.29 9.31 11.96
N ILE A 385 -21.91 9.94 10.85
CA ILE A 385 -20.76 9.52 10.03
C ILE A 385 -19.51 9.53 10.91
N GLN A 386 -18.81 8.39 10.95
CA GLN A 386 -17.57 8.23 11.69
C GLN A 386 -16.37 8.32 10.75
N ALA A 387 -15.31 8.96 11.23
CA ALA A 387 -14.02 8.91 10.56
C ALA A 387 -13.53 7.44 10.45
N PRO A 388 -12.99 7.02 9.29
CA PRO A 388 -12.42 5.70 9.16
C PRO A 388 -11.33 5.46 10.21
N SER A 389 -11.26 4.24 10.71
CA SER A 389 -10.27 3.85 11.71
C SER A 389 -9.30 2.81 11.17
N LEU A 390 -8.07 2.82 11.70
CA LEU A 390 -7.00 1.91 11.31
C LEU A 390 -6.44 1.24 12.55
N ILE A 391 -6.01 -0.01 12.38
CA ILE A 391 -5.07 -0.67 13.28
C ILE A 391 -3.74 -0.80 12.54
N TYR A 392 -2.75 -0.07 12.99
CA TYR A 392 -1.40 -0.04 12.44
C TYR A 392 -0.47 -0.91 13.31
N LEU A 393 0.25 -1.82 12.68
CA LEU A 393 1.24 -2.67 13.35
C LEU A 393 2.63 -2.13 13.04
N ASP A 394 3.42 -1.89 14.08
CA ASP A 394 4.77 -1.35 13.98
C ASP A 394 5.79 -2.28 14.66
N GLY A 395 6.87 -2.59 13.95
CA GLY A 395 7.75 -3.75 14.19
C GLY A 395 7.40 -4.92 13.27
N PRO A 396 7.83 -6.15 13.61
CA PRO A 396 8.50 -6.56 14.86
C PRO A 396 9.87 -5.95 15.16
N TYR A 397 10.06 -5.54 16.41
CA TYR A 397 11.37 -5.22 16.99
C TYR A 397 11.93 -6.45 17.72
N GLY A 398 13.24 -6.71 17.62
CA GLY A 398 13.91 -7.82 18.33
C GLY A 398 14.33 -8.99 17.43
N SER A 399 14.34 -10.22 17.97
CA SER A 399 14.68 -11.43 17.20
C SER A 399 13.99 -12.69 17.70
N TYR A 400 13.55 -13.55 16.77
CA TYR A 400 12.76 -14.76 16.98
C TYR A 400 13.57 -15.94 17.56
N GLN A 401 14.21 -15.79 18.72
CA GLN A 401 15.00 -16.88 19.32
C GLN A 401 14.11 -17.93 20.02
N SER A 402 13.74 -19.03 19.33
CA SER A 402 13.02 -20.21 19.87
C SER A 402 12.01 -19.89 20.97
N SER A 403 11.02 -19.05 20.66
CA SER A 403 10.14 -18.39 21.61
C SER A 403 8.66 -18.70 21.34
N THR A 404 7.81 -18.41 22.33
CA THR A 404 6.35 -18.58 22.25
C THR A 404 5.70 -17.25 21.90
N ALA A 405 4.77 -17.28 20.94
CA ALA A 405 3.98 -16.11 20.56
C ALA A 405 3.06 -15.68 21.70
N PHE A 406 2.86 -14.37 21.84
CA PHE A 406 1.85 -13.78 22.71
C PHE A 406 1.10 -12.67 21.98
N SER A 407 -0.11 -12.38 22.46
CA SER A 407 -0.92 -11.26 21.97
C SER A 407 -1.71 -10.66 23.13
N ALA A 408 -1.50 -9.36 23.35
CA ALA A 408 -2.14 -8.55 24.37
C ALA A 408 -2.76 -7.33 23.70
N VAL A 409 -3.88 -7.53 23.00
CA VAL A 409 -4.55 -6.51 22.18
C VAL A 409 -5.95 -6.25 22.69
N ALA A 410 -6.28 -4.98 22.89
CA ALA A 410 -7.60 -4.55 23.33
C ALA A 410 -8.64 -4.77 22.23
N GLY A 411 -9.81 -5.31 22.61
CA GLY A 411 -10.96 -5.39 21.73
C GLY A 411 -11.59 -4.01 21.47
N THR A 412 -12.55 -3.97 20.56
CA THR A 412 -13.30 -2.75 20.27
C THR A 412 -13.99 -2.22 21.54
N GLY A 413 -13.69 -0.97 21.90
CA GLY A 413 -14.24 -0.33 23.11
C GLY A 413 -13.42 -0.54 24.38
N SER A 414 -12.42 -1.44 24.36
CA SER A 414 -11.48 -1.66 25.46
C SER A 414 -10.26 -0.76 25.35
N SER A 415 -9.55 -0.56 26.46
CA SER A 415 -8.37 0.29 26.53
C SER A 415 -7.26 -0.31 27.39
N ILE A 416 -6.01 -0.02 27.02
CA ILE A 416 -4.88 -0.24 27.94
C ILE A 416 -5.05 0.71 29.12
N THR A 417 -4.97 0.17 30.33
CA THR A 417 -5.10 0.90 31.60
C THR A 417 -3.80 0.90 32.40
N ARG A 418 -2.93 -0.07 32.15
CA ARG A 418 -1.62 -0.16 32.78
C ARG A 418 -0.66 -1.00 31.94
N VAL A 419 0.61 -0.62 31.94
CA VAL A 419 1.71 -1.45 31.44
C VAL A 419 2.76 -1.62 32.53
N VAL A 420 3.26 -2.84 32.68
CA VAL A 420 4.35 -3.19 33.59
C VAL A 420 5.48 -3.78 32.77
N VAL A 421 6.65 -3.16 32.84
CA VAL A 421 7.88 -3.65 32.21
C VAL A 421 8.83 -4.08 33.31
N MET A 422 9.27 -5.33 33.26
CA MET A 422 10.30 -5.87 34.13
C MET A 422 11.64 -5.78 33.40
N ALA A 423 12.61 -5.07 33.99
CA ALA A 423 13.90 -4.85 33.34
C ALA A 423 15.09 -5.10 34.26
N GLY A 424 16.13 -5.70 33.70
CA GLY A 424 17.47 -5.85 34.27
C GLY A 424 18.51 -5.34 33.27
N SER A 425 19.46 -6.19 32.88
CA SER A 425 20.37 -5.90 31.76
C SER A 425 19.71 -5.99 30.38
N LEU A 426 18.50 -6.57 30.32
CA LEU A 426 17.61 -6.70 29.17
C LEU A 426 16.16 -6.49 29.66
N ILE A 427 15.20 -6.45 28.73
CA ILE A 427 13.79 -6.51 29.10
C ILE A 427 13.42 -7.96 29.41
N ASP A 428 13.19 -8.25 30.69
CA ASP A 428 12.82 -9.57 31.18
C ASP A 428 11.38 -9.92 30.80
N SER A 429 10.43 -9.02 31.03
CA SER A 429 9.04 -9.27 30.66
C SER A 429 8.19 -8.02 30.52
N LEU A 430 7.05 -8.21 29.85
CA LEU A 430 5.99 -7.23 29.65
C LEU A 430 4.66 -7.81 30.13
N GLU A 431 3.90 -7.02 30.87
CA GLU A 431 2.52 -7.32 31.26
C GLU A 431 1.63 -6.12 30.96
N VAL A 432 0.53 -6.36 30.25
CA VAL A 432 -0.43 -5.35 29.82
C VAL A 432 -1.72 -5.56 30.58
N PHE A 433 -2.37 -4.47 30.99
CA PHE A 433 -3.68 -4.51 31.61
C PHE A 433 -4.68 -3.82 30.72
N ILE A 434 -5.71 -4.56 30.31
CA ILE A 434 -6.80 -4.07 29.46
C ILE A 434 -8.05 -4.00 30.33
N ASP A 435 -8.65 -2.80 30.42
CA ASP A 435 -9.80 -2.52 31.29
C ASP A 435 -9.58 -3.01 32.75
N GLY A 436 -8.36 -2.85 33.26
CA GLY A 436 -7.94 -3.28 34.59
C GLY A 436 -7.59 -4.76 34.74
N VAL A 437 -7.77 -5.59 33.70
CA VAL A 437 -7.50 -7.03 33.72
C VAL A 437 -6.13 -7.35 33.11
N SER A 438 -5.31 -8.12 33.83
CA SER A 438 -4.01 -8.59 33.30
C SER A 438 -4.20 -9.50 32.09
N THR A 439 -3.42 -9.27 31.04
CA THR A 439 -3.30 -10.19 29.89
C THR A 439 -2.32 -11.33 30.13
N GLY A 440 -1.73 -11.41 31.33
CA GLY A 440 -0.62 -12.30 31.65
C GLY A 440 0.75 -11.68 31.33
N ARG A 441 1.76 -12.15 32.08
CA ARG A 441 3.16 -11.76 31.91
C ARG A 441 3.80 -12.53 30.76
N ASN A 442 4.45 -11.80 29.86
CA ASN A 442 5.17 -12.34 28.70
C ASN A 442 6.67 -12.15 28.90
N GLY A 443 7.41 -13.25 29.05
CA GLY A 443 8.86 -13.27 29.34
C GLY A 443 9.20 -13.86 30.71
N GLY A 444 10.39 -13.51 31.21
CA GLY A 444 10.94 -14.05 32.44
C GLY A 444 10.40 -13.45 33.73
N SER A 445 10.72 -14.10 34.85
CA SER A 445 10.41 -13.63 36.20
C SER A 445 11.42 -12.64 36.78
N GLY A 446 12.49 -12.33 36.03
CA GLY A 446 13.57 -11.42 36.45
C GLY A 446 13.19 -9.94 36.40
N GLY A 447 14.18 -9.10 36.68
CA GLY A 447 14.08 -7.64 36.54
C GLY A 447 13.36 -6.91 37.67
N ALA A 448 13.54 -5.60 37.70
CA ALA A 448 12.76 -4.70 38.55
C ALA A 448 11.53 -4.19 37.79
N PRO A 449 10.34 -4.15 38.42
CA PRO A 449 9.13 -3.64 37.79
C PRO A 449 9.19 -2.13 37.64
N THR A 450 8.82 -1.63 36.46
CA THR A 450 8.43 -0.25 36.24
C THR A 450 7.03 -0.22 35.64
N THR A 451 6.19 0.66 36.16
CA THR A 451 4.75 0.68 35.85
C THR A 451 4.35 2.06 35.34
N LEU A 452 3.58 2.09 34.26
CA LEU A 452 2.79 3.25 33.86
C LEU A 452 1.31 2.92 34.06
N ASN A 453 0.67 3.67 34.96
CA ASN A 453 -0.78 3.60 35.19
C ASN A 453 -1.44 4.73 34.40
N LEU A 454 -2.51 4.44 33.68
CA LEU A 454 -3.22 5.43 32.87
C LEU A 454 -4.50 5.83 33.60
N ALA A 455 -4.73 7.14 33.73
CA ALA A 455 -5.99 7.66 34.22
C ALA A 455 -7.15 7.41 33.22
N SER A 456 -8.38 7.65 33.65
CA SER A 456 -9.55 7.55 32.76
C SER A 456 -9.40 8.51 31.56
N GLY A 457 -9.44 7.96 30.34
CA GLY A 457 -9.29 8.72 29.10
C GLY A 457 -7.83 9.01 28.70
N GLU A 458 -6.86 8.63 29.54
CA GLU A 458 -5.44 8.68 29.21
C GLU A 458 -5.05 7.48 28.34
N SER A 459 -4.14 7.69 27.39
CA SER A 459 -3.68 6.65 26.48
C SER A 459 -2.17 6.69 26.32
N ILE A 460 -1.57 5.60 25.87
CA ILE A 460 -0.16 5.59 25.44
C ILE A 460 -0.10 6.12 24.01
N VAL A 461 0.74 7.12 23.77
CA VAL A 461 0.88 7.82 22.47
C VAL A 461 2.23 7.56 21.82
N ARG A 462 3.19 7.01 22.56
CA ARG A 462 4.50 6.61 22.02
C ARG A 462 5.07 5.42 22.80
N ALA A 463 5.73 4.52 22.08
CA ALA A 463 6.64 3.54 22.62
C ALA A 463 8.03 3.76 22.03
N ASN A 464 9.08 3.52 22.80
CA ASN A 464 10.45 3.68 22.33
C ASN A 464 11.37 2.70 23.04
N GLY A 465 12.52 2.43 22.45
CA GLY A 465 13.47 1.49 23.03
C GLY A 465 14.70 1.27 22.17
N TYR A 466 15.43 0.22 22.54
CA TYR A 466 16.64 -0.21 21.86
C TYR A 466 16.56 -1.73 21.67
N SER A 467 16.88 -2.18 20.47
CA SER A 467 17.06 -3.60 20.17
C SER A 467 18.49 -3.85 19.74
N SER A 468 19.09 -4.95 20.18
CA SER A 468 20.36 -5.46 19.61
C SER A 468 20.31 -7.00 19.55
N GLY A 469 19.47 -7.52 18.66
CA GLY A 469 19.11 -8.94 18.59
C GLY A 469 18.14 -9.43 19.67
N LEU A 470 17.83 -8.59 20.66
CA LEU A 470 16.84 -8.76 21.73
C LEU A 470 16.29 -7.38 22.10
N ILE A 471 15.19 -7.32 22.87
CA ILE A 471 14.71 -6.06 23.44
C ILE A 471 15.55 -5.71 24.68
N ASN A 472 16.36 -4.65 24.54
CA ASN A 472 17.29 -4.20 25.56
C ASN A 472 16.69 -3.10 26.43
N GLU A 473 16.00 -2.16 25.78
CA GLU A 473 15.33 -1.04 26.42
C GLU A 473 13.90 -0.92 25.90
N LEU A 474 12.98 -0.55 26.79
CA LEU A 474 11.58 -0.35 26.47
C LEU A 474 10.99 0.74 27.35
N GLY A 475 10.26 1.66 26.73
CA GLY A 475 9.64 2.78 27.36
C GLY A 475 8.33 3.16 26.68
N PHE A 476 7.50 3.87 27.44
CA PHE A 476 6.20 4.35 26.98
C PHE A 476 6.00 5.80 27.41
N THR A 477 5.28 6.56 26.60
CA THR A 477 4.83 7.91 26.92
C THR A 477 3.31 8.00 26.78
N SER A 478 2.64 8.56 27.78
CA SER A 478 1.20 8.77 27.80
C SER A 478 0.78 10.11 27.18
N SER A 479 -0.49 10.25 26.86
CA SER A 479 -1.08 11.49 26.33
C SER A 479 -1.01 12.68 27.30
N THR A 480 -0.75 12.44 28.58
CA THR A 480 -0.51 13.51 29.58
C THR A 480 0.98 13.82 29.76
N GLY A 481 1.87 13.10 29.07
CA GLY A 481 3.32 13.28 29.14
C GLY A 481 4.02 12.46 30.22
N GLN A 482 3.30 11.60 30.96
CA GLN A 482 3.93 10.62 31.84
C GLN A 482 4.73 9.63 31.00
N SER A 483 6.00 9.40 31.36
CA SER A 483 6.84 8.47 30.63
C SER A 483 7.85 7.75 31.50
N PHE A 484 8.32 6.62 31.00
CA PHE A 484 9.51 5.93 31.49
C PHE A 484 10.25 5.30 30.31
N LEU A 485 11.54 5.02 30.51
CA LEU A 485 12.35 4.14 29.67
C LEU A 485 13.23 3.32 30.61
N VAL A 486 13.19 1.99 30.47
CA VAL A 486 13.94 1.06 31.33
C VAL A 486 14.69 0.05 30.50
N GLY A 487 15.70 -0.58 31.11
CA GLY A 487 16.60 -1.52 30.44
C GLY A 487 18.04 -1.01 30.41
N SER A 488 18.86 -1.57 29.51
CA SER A 488 20.23 -1.13 29.33
C SER A 488 20.77 -1.35 27.91
N LEU A 489 21.46 -0.34 27.38
CA LEU A 489 22.28 -0.46 26.17
C LEU A 489 23.43 -1.48 26.28
N ASN A 490 23.77 -1.98 27.47
CA ASN A 490 24.90 -2.88 27.68
C ASN A 490 24.64 -4.34 27.23
N GLY A 491 23.43 -4.68 26.81
CA GLY A 491 23.09 -6.02 26.31
C GLY A 491 23.52 -6.23 24.86
N THR A 492 24.80 -6.13 24.51
CA THR A 492 25.28 -6.19 23.13
C THR A 492 25.23 -7.60 22.55
N ASN A 493 24.25 -7.89 21.68
CA ASN A 493 24.26 -9.09 20.83
C ASN A 493 23.58 -8.85 19.46
N GLY A 494 23.97 -7.80 18.73
CA GLY A 494 23.62 -7.68 17.31
C GLY A 494 23.61 -6.27 16.74
N THR A 495 23.38 -6.18 15.42
CA THR A 495 23.09 -4.95 14.68
C THR A 495 21.59 -4.62 14.83
N THR A 496 21.21 -3.89 15.86
CA THR A 496 19.95 -3.13 15.83
C THR A 496 20.10 -1.82 16.61
N GLY A 497 19.22 -0.87 16.31
CA GLY A 497 19.29 0.52 16.75
C GLY A 497 18.18 0.90 17.72
N ASN A 498 18.11 2.20 18.01
CA ASN A 498 16.94 2.77 18.69
C ASN A 498 15.71 2.62 17.80
N PHE A 499 14.57 2.33 18.41
CA PHE A 499 13.28 2.40 17.76
C PHE A 499 12.37 3.39 18.45
N THR A 500 11.46 3.99 17.68
CA THR A 500 10.35 4.79 18.16
C THR A 500 9.13 4.37 17.37
N SER A 501 8.07 4.09 18.10
CA SER A 501 6.80 3.63 17.57
C SER A 501 5.70 4.55 18.05
N GLU A 502 4.92 5.07 17.11
CA GLU A 502 3.79 5.95 17.36
C GLU A 502 2.76 5.81 16.25
N ALA A 503 1.55 6.33 16.48
CA ALA A 503 0.54 6.37 15.44
C ALA A 503 1.05 7.22 14.24
N PRO A 504 0.71 6.84 12.99
CA PRO A 504 1.22 7.54 11.83
C PRO A 504 0.87 9.03 11.79
N SER A 505 1.74 9.83 11.19
CA SER A 505 1.50 11.26 10.99
C SER A 505 0.26 11.52 10.13
N GLY A 506 -0.42 12.64 10.38
CA GLY A 506 -1.67 13.00 9.68
C GLY A 506 -2.90 12.21 10.12
N THR A 507 -2.77 11.36 11.15
CA THR A 507 -3.90 10.67 11.78
C THR A 507 -4.33 11.38 13.08
N ALA A 508 -5.57 11.15 13.50
CA ALA A 508 -6.13 11.66 14.74
C ALA A 508 -6.37 10.51 15.74
N ASN A 509 -6.51 10.83 17.03
CA ASN A 509 -6.83 9.86 18.09
C ASN A 509 -5.85 8.67 18.16
N GLY A 510 -4.59 8.90 17.78
CA GLY A 510 -3.51 7.92 17.80
C GLY A 510 -3.26 7.40 19.21
N ARG A 511 -3.41 6.09 19.43
CA ARG A 511 -3.15 5.45 20.71
C ARG A 511 -2.70 4.01 20.56
N LEU A 512 -1.85 3.54 21.46
CA LEU A 512 -1.52 2.13 21.56
C LEU A 512 -2.72 1.37 22.12
N VAL A 513 -3.17 0.34 21.40
CA VAL A 513 -4.28 -0.54 21.80
C VAL A 513 -3.83 -1.94 22.13
N GLY A 514 -2.59 -2.29 21.80
CA GLY A 514 -2.08 -3.61 22.09
C GLY A 514 -0.62 -3.79 21.76
N MET A 515 -0.12 -4.95 22.15
CA MET A 515 1.21 -5.43 21.80
C MET A 515 1.13 -6.93 21.53
N SER A 516 1.86 -7.40 20.53
CA SER A 516 2.10 -8.82 20.27
C SER A 516 3.58 -9.08 20.12
N GLY A 517 3.96 -10.34 20.06
CA GLY A 517 5.34 -10.70 19.77
C GLY A 517 5.69 -12.06 20.33
N TYR A 518 6.94 -12.23 20.73
CA TYR A 518 7.47 -13.50 21.16
C TYR A 518 8.27 -13.37 22.44
N SER A 519 8.18 -14.36 23.30
CA SER A 519 8.89 -14.39 24.57
C SER A 519 9.31 -15.81 24.96
N VAL A 520 10.30 -15.91 25.84
CA VAL A 520 10.63 -17.16 26.52
C VAL A 520 10.21 -17.01 27.97
N ASN A 521 9.19 -17.77 28.37
CA ASN A 521 8.66 -17.75 29.73
C ASN A 521 9.49 -18.65 30.64
N GLY A 522 9.70 -18.22 31.89
CA GLY A 522 10.39 -19.02 32.89
C GLY A 522 11.22 -18.20 33.87
N THR A 523 12.13 -18.90 34.55
CA THR A 523 13.01 -18.34 35.59
C THR A 523 14.48 -18.35 35.18
N SER A 524 14.82 -18.81 33.98
CA SER A 524 16.21 -18.81 33.50
C SER A 524 16.63 -17.41 33.07
N ALA A 525 17.94 -17.14 33.04
CA ALA A 525 18.48 -15.89 32.49
C ALA A 525 18.20 -15.70 30.98
N SER A 526 17.82 -16.77 30.28
CA SER A 526 17.39 -16.73 28.87
C SER A 526 15.89 -16.51 28.70
N SER A 527 15.11 -16.54 29.79
CA SER A 527 13.68 -16.26 29.80
C SER A 527 13.47 -14.76 29.74
N ASN A 528 13.21 -14.22 28.55
CA ASN A 528 13.02 -12.79 28.36
C ASN A 528 12.07 -12.46 27.21
N LEU A 529 11.74 -11.17 27.07
CA LEU A 529 11.00 -10.67 25.91
C LEU A 529 11.94 -10.67 24.68
N LYS A 530 11.50 -11.31 23.59
CA LYS A 530 12.33 -11.53 22.40
C LYS A 530 11.99 -10.59 21.27
N VAL A 531 10.69 -10.48 21.00
CA VAL A 531 10.14 -9.73 19.87
C VAL A 531 8.93 -8.94 20.35
N LEU A 532 8.76 -7.73 19.84
CA LEU A 532 7.63 -6.87 20.16
C LEU A 532 7.12 -6.14 18.91
N THR A 533 5.82 -6.22 18.69
CA THR A 533 5.07 -5.49 17.66
C THR A 533 4.01 -4.65 18.36
N PHE A 534 3.97 -3.36 18.07
CA PHE A 534 3.02 -2.41 18.67
C PHE A 534 1.77 -2.27 17.81
N HIS A 535 0.60 -2.29 18.43
CA HIS A 535 -0.69 -2.18 17.75
C HIS A 535 -1.28 -0.80 18.06
N TRP A 536 -1.27 0.08 17.06
CA TRP A 536 -1.76 1.44 17.14
C TRP A 536 -3.15 1.55 16.56
N TYR A 537 -4.09 2.13 17.31
CA TYR A 537 -5.34 2.62 16.75
C TYR A 537 -5.16 4.09 16.36
N CYS A 538 -5.67 4.44 15.19
CA CYS A 538 -5.86 5.84 14.82
C CYS A 538 -7.10 6.02 13.93
N THR A 539 -7.56 7.26 13.82
CA THR A 539 -8.62 7.66 12.90
C THR A 539 -8.06 8.51 11.79
N LEU A 540 -8.55 8.29 10.58
CA LEU A 540 -8.26 9.12 9.42
C LEU A 540 -9.26 10.28 9.37
N PRO A 541 -8.83 11.53 9.68
CA PRO A 541 -9.75 12.64 9.84
C PRO A 541 -10.59 12.87 8.58
N LEU A 542 -11.84 13.24 8.81
CA LEU A 542 -12.77 13.79 7.84
C LEU A 542 -12.76 15.33 7.96
N PRO A 543 -13.15 16.08 6.92
CA PRO A 543 -13.19 17.53 6.98
C PRO A 543 -14.17 18.02 8.06
N GLU A 544 -13.68 18.89 8.95
CA GLU A 544 -14.49 19.50 10.01
C GLU A 544 -15.61 20.39 9.45
N ASN A 545 -15.36 21.03 8.31
CA ASN A 545 -16.32 21.86 7.60
C ASN A 545 -16.45 21.43 6.12
N PRO A 546 -17.43 20.60 5.77
CA PRO A 546 -17.58 20.06 4.41
C PRO A 546 -17.86 21.15 3.36
N GLU A 547 -18.48 22.28 3.73
CA GLU A 547 -18.74 23.39 2.80
C GLU A 547 -17.48 24.17 2.43
N GLN A 548 -16.53 24.31 3.37
CA GLN A 548 -15.23 24.94 3.09
C GLN A 548 -14.33 24.03 2.25
N ALA A 549 -14.42 22.71 2.46
CA ALA A 549 -13.70 21.73 1.65
C ALA A 549 -14.11 21.82 0.16
N LEU A 550 -15.40 22.03 -0.14
CA LEU A 550 -15.87 22.28 -1.51
C LEU A 550 -15.24 23.52 -2.16
N GLY A 551 -15.14 24.63 -1.43
CA GLY A 551 -14.53 25.87 -1.94
C GLY A 551 -13.05 25.70 -2.32
N THR A 552 -12.33 24.82 -1.64
CA THR A 552 -10.96 24.44 -2.04
C THR A 552 -10.91 23.52 -3.25
N LEU A 553 -11.95 22.70 -3.48
CA LEU A 553 -12.06 21.77 -4.60
C LEU A 553 -12.46 22.46 -5.91
N GLU A 554 -13.38 23.43 -5.86
CA GLU A 554 -13.88 24.15 -7.04
C GLU A 554 -12.89 25.22 -7.57
N GLY A 555 -11.90 25.62 -6.77
CA GLY A 555 -11.01 26.75 -7.06
C GLY A 555 -9.83 26.48 -8.01
N GLY A 556 -9.58 25.25 -8.46
CA GLY A 556 -8.41 24.92 -9.29
C GLY A 556 -7.07 25.33 -8.66
N GLY A 557 -7.05 25.57 -7.35
CA GLY A 557 -5.86 25.95 -6.61
C GLY A 557 -5.02 24.70 -6.40
N GLN A 558 -3.79 24.72 -6.93
CA GLN A 558 -2.78 23.72 -6.60
C GLN A 558 -2.79 23.41 -5.09
N PRO A 559 -2.58 22.15 -4.68
CA PRO A 559 -2.42 21.81 -3.28
C PRO A 559 -1.40 22.78 -2.68
N VAL A 560 -1.79 23.47 -1.61
CA VAL A 560 -0.94 24.45 -0.93
C VAL A 560 0.38 23.77 -0.63
N ARG A 561 1.47 24.29 -1.22
CA ARG A 561 2.83 23.87 -0.91
C ARG A 561 3.07 24.10 0.58
N THR A 562 2.88 23.08 1.39
CA THR A 562 3.40 23.06 2.75
C THR A 562 4.92 23.05 2.60
N LYS A 563 5.57 24.20 2.83
CA LYS A 563 7.01 24.23 3.03
C LYS A 563 7.29 23.34 4.24
N VAL A 564 7.85 22.16 3.99
CA VAL A 564 8.54 21.39 5.02
C VAL A 564 9.70 22.28 5.49
N ALA A 565 9.67 22.64 6.76
CA ALA A 565 10.78 23.28 7.45
C ALA A 565 11.77 22.20 7.91
#